data_AF-G7M024-F1
#
_entry.id   AF-G7M024-F1
#
_cell.length_a   1.000
_cell.length_b   1.000
_cell.length_c   1.000
_cell.angle_alpha   90.00
_cell.angle_beta   90.00
_cell.angle_gamma   90.00
#
_symmetry.space_group_name_H-M   'P 1'
#
loop_
_entity.id
_entity.type
_entity.pdbx_description
1 polymer ?
#
loop_
_entity_poly.entity_id
_entity_poly.type
_entity_poly.pdbx_seq_one_letter_code
_entity_poly.pdbx_strand_id
1 'polypeptide(L)'
;MQDGILKTVLITLITLTGIFTFGEVNEIEAKADGWTSVNGSWRYYSGPSIQTGWYNDGGTWYYLDDFGMKKTGWIKSEGKWYYLDTRTGKMLTGWIQDKGDWYYLNDSGEMVTGWLEYKSNLYYLNTSGIMVKDIYIGSYYLGPDGAWIQGGHHRK
;
A
#
# COMPACT_ATOMS: atom_id res chain seq x y z
N MET A 1 -0.40 -31.74 -36.77
CA MET A 1 -1.21 -31.10 -35.73
C MET A 1 -0.25 -30.22 -34.92
N GLN A 2 0.02 -28.97 -35.34
CA GLN A 2 -0.82 -27.75 -35.22
C GLN A 2 -0.69 -27.21 -33.78
N ASP A 3 -0.18 -26.02 -33.42
CA ASP A 3 0.11 -24.69 -34.03
C ASP A 3 1.37 -24.11 -33.33
N GLY A 4 2.22 -23.20 -33.83
CA GLY A 4 1.97 -21.97 -34.59
C GLY A 4 2.00 -20.75 -33.65
N ILE A 5 3.00 -19.85 -33.80
CA ILE A 5 2.96 -18.37 -33.68
C ILE A 5 4.32 -17.78 -33.22
N LEU A 6 5.08 -17.27 -34.21
CA LEU A 6 5.83 -16.01 -34.31
C LEU A 6 6.57 -15.42 -33.07
N LYS A 7 7.85 -15.08 -33.25
CA LYS A 7 8.29 -13.67 -33.41
C LYS A 7 9.73 -13.52 -33.94
N THR A 8 9.80 -13.11 -35.20
CA THR A 8 10.93 -12.41 -35.82
C THR A 8 11.02 -11.00 -35.24
N VAL A 9 12.21 -10.55 -34.82
CA VAL A 9 12.63 -9.14 -34.92
C VAL A 9 14.05 -9.13 -35.50
N LEU A 10 14.18 -8.49 -36.65
CA LEU A 10 15.42 -8.35 -37.42
C LEU A 10 16.43 -7.46 -36.67
N ILE A 11 17.68 -7.92 -36.54
CA ILE A 11 18.83 -7.01 -36.40
C ILE A 11 19.35 -6.76 -37.82
N THR A 12 18.74 -5.81 -38.52
CA THR A 12 19.20 -5.32 -39.82
C THR A 12 20.29 -4.28 -39.59
N LEU A 13 21.56 -4.71 -39.54
CA LEU A 13 22.72 -4.01 -40.11
C LEU A 13 23.98 -4.89 -39.95
N ILE A 14 24.25 -5.78 -40.91
CA ILE A 14 25.59 -6.33 -41.10
C ILE A 14 26.07 -5.86 -42.47
N THR A 15 26.84 -4.78 -42.51
CA THR A 15 27.70 -4.51 -43.66
C THR A 15 28.95 -5.38 -43.53
N LEU A 16 29.02 -6.36 -44.43
CA LEU A 16 30.18 -6.85 -45.17
C LEU A 16 31.49 -7.19 -44.41
N THR A 17 31.86 -8.47 -44.53
CA THR A 17 33.17 -9.11 -44.30
C THR A 17 33.66 -9.22 -42.84
N GLY A 18 33.47 -10.39 -42.23
CA GLY A 18 34.19 -10.75 -41.01
C GLY A 18 33.56 -11.95 -40.29
N ILE A 19 34.37 -12.98 -40.04
CA ILE A 19 34.03 -14.20 -39.32
C ILE A 19 33.51 -13.85 -37.91
N PHE A 20 32.32 -14.31 -37.53
CA PHE A 20 31.85 -14.25 -36.15
C PHE A 20 32.26 -15.53 -35.42
N THR A 21 33.18 -15.41 -34.47
CA THR A 21 33.27 -16.35 -33.36
C THR A 21 31.97 -16.27 -32.56
N PHE A 22 31.25 -17.38 -32.45
CA PHE A 22 30.13 -17.51 -31.53
C PHE A 22 30.66 -17.47 -30.09
N GLY A 23 30.71 -16.26 -29.53
CA GLY A 23 30.68 -16.11 -28.08
C GLY A 23 29.26 -16.39 -27.62
N GLU A 24 29.12 -17.28 -26.66
CA GLU A 24 27.89 -17.47 -25.89
C GLU A 24 27.38 -16.08 -25.46
N VAL A 25 26.31 -15.62 -26.09
CA VAL A 25 25.59 -14.42 -25.64
C VAL A 25 24.87 -14.81 -24.37
N ASN A 26 25.60 -14.77 -23.25
CA ASN A 26 25.00 -14.79 -21.92
C ASN A 26 24.00 -13.64 -21.86
N GLU A 27 22.75 -14.00 -21.56
CA GLU A 27 21.59 -13.13 -21.41
C GLU A 27 21.97 -11.76 -20.83
N ILE A 28 21.94 -10.73 -21.68
CA ILE A 28 22.01 -9.34 -21.24
C ILE A 28 20.68 -8.68 -21.53
N GLU A 29 19.72 -8.88 -20.63
CA GLU A 29 18.85 -7.79 -20.25
C GLU A 29 18.79 -7.78 -18.72
N ALA A 30 19.67 -6.98 -18.12
CA ALA A 30 19.50 -6.54 -16.75
C ALA A 30 18.11 -5.91 -16.65
N LYS A 31 17.15 -6.68 -16.13
CA LYS A 31 15.79 -6.21 -15.98
C LYS A 31 15.85 -5.05 -14.98
N ALA A 32 15.73 -3.84 -15.48
CA ALA A 32 15.84 -2.64 -14.67
C ALA A 32 14.83 -2.67 -13.53
N ASP A 33 15.25 -2.19 -12.37
CA ASP A 33 14.38 -2.07 -11.21
C ASP A 33 13.18 -1.18 -11.54
N GLY A 34 12.01 -1.54 -11.01
CA GLY A 34 10.87 -0.64 -11.11
C GLY A 34 9.49 -1.28 -11.12
N TRP A 35 8.52 -0.37 -11.07
CA TRP A 35 7.10 -0.67 -11.16
C TRP A 35 6.74 -1.13 -12.58
N THR A 36 6.15 -2.32 -12.68
CA THR A 36 5.65 -2.90 -13.93
C THR A 36 4.19 -3.29 -13.77
N SER A 37 3.33 -2.85 -14.69
CA SER A 37 1.94 -3.30 -14.75
C SER A 37 1.84 -4.65 -15.46
N VAL A 38 1.21 -5.62 -14.81
CA VAL A 38 0.96 -6.99 -15.31
C VAL A 38 -0.52 -7.30 -15.07
N ASN A 39 -1.28 -7.52 -16.14
CA ASN A 39 -2.72 -7.86 -16.10
C ASN A 39 -3.56 -6.91 -15.21
N GLY A 40 -3.26 -5.61 -15.25
CA GLY A 40 -3.99 -4.59 -14.49
C GLY A 40 -3.55 -4.45 -13.02
N SER A 41 -2.59 -5.24 -12.55
CA SER A 41 -1.97 -5.10 -11.23
C SER A 41 -0.52 -4.65 -11.35
N TRP A 42 -0.04 -3.89 -10.38
CA TRP A 42 1.36 -3.42 -10.36
C TRP A 42 2.24 -4.39 -9.57
N ARG A 43 3.44 -4.66 -10.06
CA ARG A 43 4.52 -5.35 -9.35
C ARG A 43 5.75 -4.46 -9.30
N TYR A 44 6.62 -4.65 -8.32
CA TYR A 44 7.95 -4.05 -8.33
C TYR A 44 9.01 -5.12 -8.58
N TYR A 45 9.83 -4.92 -9.62
CA TYR A 45 10.98 -5.77 -9.91
C TYR A 45 12.24 -5.15 -9.34
N SER A 46 13.08 -5.98 -8.71
CA SER A 46 14.46 -5.66 -8.36
C SER A 46 15.36 -6.68 -9.03
N GLY A 47 15.96 -6.27 -10.15
CA GLY A 47 16.61 -7.17 -11.09
C GLY A 47 15.66 -8.29 -11.57
N PRO A 48 16.08 -9.57 -11.51
CA PRO A 48 15.24 -10.69 -11.92
C PRO A 48 14.14 -11.05 -10.89
N SER A 49 14.16 -10.45 -9.69
CA SER A 49 13.27 -10.80 -8.58
C SER A 49 12.08 -9.86 -8.47
N ILE A 50 10.98 -10.34 -7.88
CA ILE A 50 9.84 -9.52 -7.48
C ILE A 50 9.90 -9.21 -5.99
N GLN A 51 9.47 -8.01 -5.61
CA GLN A 51 9.28 -7.65 -4.21
C GLN A 51 7.93 -8.17 -3.70
N THR A 52 7.91 -8.61 -2.44
CA THR A 52 6.73 -9.05 -1.69
C THR A 52 6.77 -8.41 -0.30
N GLY A 53 5.63 -8.32 0.37
CA GLY A 53 5.50 -7.64 1.66
C GLY A 53 5.66 -6.13 1.55
N TRP A 54 6.19 -5.52 2.62
CA TRP A 54 6.42 -4.08 2.69
C TRP A 54 7.59 -3.64 1.80
N TYR A 55 7.35 -2.66 0.95
CA TYR A 55 8.35 -2.05 0.08
C TYR A 55 8.40 -0.53 0.27
N ASN A 56 9.60 0.02 0.48
CA ASN A 56 9.82 1.45 0.62
C ASN A 56 10.45 2.01 -0.67
N ASP A 57 9.72 2.90 -1.34
CA ASP A 57 10.15 3.60 -2.54
C ASP A 57 10.43 5.07 -2.20
N GLY A 58 11.69 5.39 -1.91
CA GLY A 58 12.09 6.77 -1.60
C GLY A 58 11.29 7.40 -0.45
N GLY A 59 11.00 6.65 0.60
CA GLY A 59 10.21 7.10 1.75
C GLY A 59 8.70 6.85 1.64
N THR A 60 8.20 6.41 0.49
CA THR A 60 6.79 6.01 0.32
C THR A 60 6.64 4.51 0.49
N TRP A 61 5.79 4.07 1.43
CA TRP A 61 5.55 2.66 1.67
C TRP A 61 4.43 2.09 0.79
N TYR A 62 4.61 0.86 0.35
CA TYR A 62 3.64 0.05 -0.38
C TYR A 62 3.62 -1.36 0.21
N TYR A 63 2.55 -2.11 -0.03
CA TYR A 63 2.47 -3.53 0.28
C TYR A 63 2.22 -4.34 -0.98
N LEU A 64 3.02 -5.38 -1.19
CA LEU A 64 2.94 -6.33 -2.28
C LEU A 64 2.53 -7.68 -1.68
N ASP A 65 1.54 -8.37 -2.24
CA ASP A 65 1.22 -9.73 -1.75
C ASP A 65 2.30 -10.77 -2.11
N ASP A 66 2.08 -12.02 -1.73
CA ASP A 66 3.00 -13.13 -1.96
C ASP A 66 3.25 -13.40 -3.45
N PHE A 67 2.40 -12.89 -4.34
CA PHE A 67 2.56 -12.94 -5.80
C PHE A 67 3.15 -11.63 -6.38
N GLY A 68 3.65 -10.76 -5.51
CA GLY A 68 4.22 -9.46 -5.82
C GLY A 68 3.21 -8.44 -6.32
N MET A 69 1.90 -8.65 -6.15
CA MET A 69 0.88 -7.71 -6.61
C MET A 69 0.65 -6.60 -5.58
N LYS A 70 0.72 -5.36 -6.03
CA LYS A 70 0.48 -4.17 -5.22
C LYS A 70 -0.94 -4.16 -4.68
N LYS A 71 -1.05 -4.07 -3.34
CA LYS A 71 -2.32 -3.98 -2.62
C LYS A 71 -2.76 -2.52 -2.49
N THR A 72 -4.07 -2.38 -2.27
CA THR A 72 -4.75 -1.13 -1.98
C THR A 72 -5.82 -1.38 -0.90
N GLY A 73 -6.27 -0.33 -0.22
CA GLY A 73 -7.22 -0.41 0.88
C GLY A 73 -6.61 -1.03 2.15
N TRP A 74 -7.47 -1.62 2.97
CA TRP A 74 -7.08 -2.25 4.24
C TRP A 74 -6.21 -3.50 4.02
N ILE A 75 -5.10 -3.56 4.73
CA ILE A 75 -4.27 -4.76 4.85
C ILE A 75 -3.98 -5.04 6.32
N LYS A 76 -3.81 -6.32 6.65
CA LYS A 76 -3.35 -6.77 7.96
C LYS A 76 -1.97 -7.39 7.82
N SER A 77 -0.98 -6.85 8.52
CA SER A 77 0.38 -7.34 8.54
C SER A 77 0.85 -7.44 9.99
N GLU A 78 1.43 -8.59 10.36
CA GLU A 78 1.95 -8.84 11.73
C GLU A 78 0.94 -8.52 12.85
N GLY A 79 -0.34 -8.81 12.61
CA GLY A 79 -1.41 -8.56 13.59
C GLY A 79 -1.94 -7.12 13.60
N LYS A 80 -1.31 -6.19 12.88
CA LYS A 80 -1.65 -4.76 12.83
C LYS A 80 -2.35 -4.42 11.51
N TRP A 81 -3.24 -3.42 11.55
CA TRP A 81 -3.97 -2.95 10.37
C TRP A 81 -3.33 -1.69 9.81
N TYR A 82 -3.34 -1.57 8.50
CA TYR A 82 -2.82 -0.43 7.75
C TYR A 82 -3.78 -0.11 6.61
N TYR A 83 -3.75 1.13 6.12
CA TYR A 83 -4.52 1.52 4.94
C TYR A 83 -3.58 1.99 3.82
N LEU A 84 -3.77 1.41 2.65
CA LEU A 84 -3.10 1.81 1.42
C LEU A 84 -4.08 2.60 0.57
N ASP A 85 -3.67 3.78 0.12
CA ASP A 85 -4.45 4.64 -0.76
C ASP A 85 -5.03 3.84 -1.94
N THR A 86 -6.35 3.94 -2.14
CA THR A 86 -7.07 3.06 -3.07
C THR A 86 -6.70 3.28 -4.54
N ARG A 87 -6.11 4.44 -4.86
CA ARG A 87 -5.73 4.84 -6.22
C ARG A 87 -4.27 4.56 -6.50
N THR A 88 -3.40 4.81 -5.53
CA THR A 88 -1.94 4.81 -5.71
C THR A 88 -1.26 3.62 -5.03
N GLY A 89 -1.86 3.05 -3.98
CA GLY A 89 -1.29 1.98 -3.15
C GLY A 89 -0.31 2.47 -2.09
N LYS A 90 -0.15 3.79 -1.94
CA LYS A 90 0.72 4.38 -0.93
C LYS A 90 0.13 4.16 0.46
N MET A 91 0.93 3.72 1.42
CA MET A 91 0.53 3.67 2.82
C MET A 91 0.18 5.07 3.31
N LEU A 92 -0.98 5.20 3.95
CA LEU A 92 -1.43 6.44 4.56
C LEU A 92 -1.06 6.48 6.05
N THR A 93 -0.96 7.69 6.58
CA THR A 93 -0.86 7.99 8.02
C THR A 93 -1.88 9.07 8.37
N GLY A 94 -2.18 9.23 9.66
CA GLY A 94 -3.16 10.20 10.15
C GLY A 94 -4.61 9.77 9.94
N TRP A 95 -5.50 10.76 9.90
CA TRP A 95 -6.94 10.54 9.73
C TRP A 95 -7.27 10.10 8.30
N ILE A 96 -8.04 9.03 8.18
CA ILE A 96 -8.60 8.56 6.92
C ILE A 96 -10.09 8.31 7.08
N GLN A 97 -10.84 8.48 5.99
CA GLN A 97 -12.26 8.12 5.93
C GLN A 97 -12.45 6.98 4.93
N ASP A 98 -13.02 5.88 5.39
CA ASP A 98 -13.38 4.73 4.56
C ASP A 98 -14.85 4.40 4.76
N LYS A 99 -15.63 4.43 3.67
CA LYS A 99 -17.07 4.13 3.66
C LYS A 99 -17.92 4.93 4.66
N GLY A 100 -17.49 6.15 5.00
CA GLY A 100 -18.20 7.07 5.90
C GLY A 100 -17.68 7.04 7.34
N ASP A 101 -16.91 6.03 7.71
CA ASP A 101 -16.30 5.90 9.03
C ASP A 101 -14.90 6.53 9.05
N TRP A 102 -14.55 7.15 10.17
CA TRP A 102 -13.23 7.73 10.40
C TRP A 102 -12.34 6.76 11.16
N TYR A 103 -11.09 6.68 10.74
CA TYR A 103 -10.04 5.90 11.36
C TYR A 103 -8.79 6.77 11.51
N TYR A 104 -7.90 6.38 12.42
CA TYR A 104 -6.61 7.03 12.58
C TYR A 104 -5.48 6.03 12.45
N LEU A 105 -4.49 6.36 11.64
CA LEU A 105 -3.25 5.61 11.47
C LEU A 105 -2.11 6.40 12.12
N ASN A 106 -1.29 5.75 12.94
CA ASN A 106 -0.14 6.40 13.56
C ASN A 106 0.96 6.72 12.51
N ASP A 107 2.08 7.31 12.95
CA ASP A 107 3.18 7.69 12.05
C ASP A 107 3.84 6.50 11.33
N SER A 108 3.69 5.29 11.89
CA SER A 108 4.13 4.03 11.26
C SER A 108 3.03 3.40 10.37
N GLY A 109 1.89 4.08 10.19
CA GLY A 109 0.75 3.63 9.41
C GLY A 109 -0.19 2.64 10.11
N GLU A 110 0.09 2.32 11.37
CA GLU A 110 -0.67 1.32 12.14
C GLU A 110 -1.99 1.94 12.63
N MET A 111 -3.10 1.22 12.44
CA MET A 111 -4.42 1.64 12.89
C MET A 111 -4.48 1.72 14.41
N VAL A 112 -4.92 2.88 14.91
CA VAL A 112 -5.09 3.15 16.33
C VAL A 112 -6.47 2.68 16.79
N THR A 113 -6.51 2.13 18.00
CA THR A 113 -7.74 1.83 18.76
C THR A 113 -7.64 2.45 20.15
N GLY A 114 -8.77 2.66 20.82
CA GLY A 114 -8.83 3.30 22.12
C GLY A 114 -8.77 4.83 22.05
N TRP A 115 -8.30 5.44 23.14
CA TRP A 115 -8.20 6.89 23.26
C TRP A 115 -7.07 7.46 22.41
N LEU A 116 -7.38 8.51 21.65
CA LEU A 116 -6.43 9.23 20.79
C LEU A 116 -6.47 10.72 21.13
N GLU A 117 -5.31 11.28 21.48
CA GLU A 117 -5.13 12.73 21.53
C GLU A 117 -4.61 13.24 20.19
N TYR A 118 -5.31 14.21 19.59
CA TYR A 118 -4.92 14.81 18.31
C TYR A 118 -5.24 16.30 18.31
N LYS A 119 -4.20 17.13 18.14
CA LYS A 119 -4.31 18.60 18.11
C LYS A 119 -5.11 19.17 19.30
N SER A 120 -4.77 18.73 20.51
CA SER A 120 -5.42 19.13 21.77
C SER A 120 -6.88 18.70 21.95
N ASN A 121 -7.41 17.86 21.05
CA ASN A 121 -8.70 17.21 21.21
C ASN A 121 -8.50 15.73 21.54
N LEU A 122 -9.47 15.15 22.27
CA LEU A 122 -9.48 13.74 22.62
C LEU A 122 -10.59 13.02 21.84
N TYR A 123 -10.27 11.90 21.21
CA TYR A 123 -11.17 11.06 20.43
C TYR A 123 -11.12 9.62 20.96
N TYR A 124 -12.11 8.81 20.62
CA TYR A 124 -12.10 7.37 20.90
C TYR A 124 -12.36 6.56 19.63
N LEU A 125 -11.44 5.64 19.33
CA LEU A 125 -11.53 4.68 18.24
C LEU A 125 -11.95 3.34 18.85
N ASN A 126 -13.03 2.72 18.38
CA ASN A 126 -13.47 1.44 18.92
C ASN A 126 -12.49 0.29 18.55
N THR A 127 -12.79 -0.94 18.96
CA THR A 127 -11.93 -2.11 18.69
C THR A 127 -11.74 -2.43 17.20
N SER A 128 -12.62 -1.92 16.34
CA SER A 128 -12.51 -2.00 14.89
C SER A 128 -11.81 -0.79 14.27
N GLY A 129 -11.33 0.15 15.09
CA GLY A 129 -10.64 1.37 14.66
C GLY A 129 -11.56 2.53 14.28
N ILE A 130 -12.88 2.37 14.37
CA ILE A 130 -13.85 3.40 13.98
C ILE A 130 -13.94 4.46 15.07
N MET A 131 -13.80 5.73 14.71
CA MET A 131 -14.05 6.87 15.57
C MET A 131 -15.53 6.96 15.92
N VAL A 132 -15.82 6.83 17.21
CA VAL A 132 -17.19 6.97 17.72
C VAL A 132 -17.51 8.44 17.99
N LYS A 133 -18.77 8.79 17.86
CA LYS A 133 -19.29 10.16 18.00
C LYS A 133 -20.71 10.14 18.55
N ASP A 134 -21.10 11.26 19.16
CA ASP A 134 -22.40 11.43 19.81
C ASP A 134 -22.71 10.31 20.82
N ILE A 135 -21.72 10.01 21.67
CA ILE A 135 -21.79 8.90 22.62
C ILE A 135 -20.93 9.16 23.86
N TYR A 136 -21.32 8.53 24.98
CA TYR A 136 -20.49 8.50 26.18
C TYR A 136 -19.55 7.28 26.18
N ILE A 137 -18.26 7.52 26.45
CA ILE A 137 -17.28 6.49 26.78
C ILE A 137 -16.90 6.67 28.25
N GLY A 138 -17.52 5.88 29.12
CA GLY A 138 -17.47 6.12 30.57
C GLY A 138 -18.12 7.46 30.92
N SER A 139 -17.39 8.37 31.57
CA SER A 139 -17.85 9.72 31.91
C SER A 139 -17.56 10.79 30.84
N TYR A 140 -16.99 10.40 29.70
CA TYR A 140 -16.55 11.31 28.65
C TYR A 140 -17.56 11.33 27.51
N TYR A 141 -18.21 12.47 27.27
CA TYR A 141 -19.08 12.65 26.11
C TYR A 141 -18.26 13.07 24.89
N LEU A 142 -18.35 12.28 23.82
CA LEU A 142 -17.82 12.63 22.50
C LEU A 142 -18.93 13.26 21.67
N GLY A 143 -18.68 14.47 21.19
CA GLY A 143 -19.65 15.26 20.44
C GLY A 143 -19.95 14.68 19.04
N PRO A 144 -20.79 15.36 18.24
CA PRO A 144 -21.14 14.94 16.88
C PRO A 144 -19.96 14.85 15.91
N ASP A 145 -18.84 15.50 16.22
CA ASP A 145 -17.57 15.43 15.48
C ASP A 145 -16.60 14.38 16.05
N GLY A 146 -16.99 13.66 17.11
CA GLY A 146 -16.18 12.68 17.82
C GLY A 146 -15.20 13.26 18.82
N ALA A 147 -15.06 14.59 18.89
CA ALA A 147 -14.18 15.23 19.87
C ALA A 147 -14.82 15.23 21.26
N TRP A 148 -14.02 14.98 22.29
CA TRP A 148 -14.46 15.07 23.67
C TRP A 148 -14.83 16.50 24.04
N ILE A 149 -16.02 16.66 24.63
CA ILE A 149 -16.50 17.93 25.16
C ILE A 149 -16.31 17.95 26.68
N GLN A 150 -15.38 18.78 27.13
CA GLN A 150 -15.11 18.97 28.55
C GLN A 150 -16.37 19.46 29.29
N GLY A 151 -16.73 18.78 30.39
CA GLY A 151 -17.92 19.11 31.18
C GLY A 151 -19.24 18.54 30.65
N GLY A 152 -19.21 17.76 29.56
CA GLY A 152 -20.33 16.91 29.14
C GLY A 152 -20.60 15.81 30.16
N HIS A 153 -21.21 16.16 31.30
CA HIS A 153 -21.59 15.20 32.32
C HIS A 153 -22.95 14.58 31.99
N HIS A 154 -22.99 13.25 32.00
CA HIS A 154 -24.24 12.50 32.06
C HIS A 154 -24.91 12.83 33.40
N ARG A 155 -25.95 13.68 33.40
CA ARG A 155 -26.83 13.81 34.57
C ARG A 155 -27.58 12.48 34.72
N LYS A 156 -27.43 11.86 35.89
CA LYS A 156 -28.18 10.65 36.26
C LYS A 156 -29.66 10.94 36.36
#